data_AF-A0A812XNI3-F1
#
_entry.id   AF-A0A812XNI3-F1
#
_cell.length_a   1.000
_cell.length_b   1.000
_cell.length_c   1.000
_cell.angle_alpha   90.00
_cell.angle_beta   90.00
_cell.angle_gamma   90.00
#
_symmetry.space_group_name_H-M   'P 1'
#
loop_
_entity.id
_entity.type
_entity.pdbx_description
1 polymer ?
#
loop_
_entity_poly.entity_id
_entity_poly.type
_entity_poly.pdbx_seq_one_letter_code
_entity_poly.pdbx_strand_id
1 'polypeptide(L)'
;MPVKVLCMATVGNDELQRAAEELSSFASFMTPLATPTQTTAPSLASTEMPVDQSSKRDGEDEPGPEESRAKWHRGQGKGAQQNQRAKGRPQQQSWWEKEKSDKYDNKSNSKHDDLKQAVKALGRLVLRQEDSLAVMQLDCQFIIFMKNTASESSSKQIPDWIVTKQMLTVGNHWRDRKAKDPKSLGQPLRTVLFSSWLTAMKFRIDDFQANPSQKEVAVQMGILGEDGFPYLQWDPETSKHVKIQQEPLSIEAALQILQQLQTLIVHPNVIGRFHPLRKLTENMVSDVIPWTIEIQNRTQEAQAAYSLIGRLIRSGCTHLAASTLRPCKLGRSPLATAVDKMIQEL
;
A
#
# COMPACT_ATOMS: atom_id res chain seq x y z
N MET A 1 -23.97 17.08 41.71
CA MET A 1 -24.02 15.80 40.96
C MET A 1 -22.61 15.47 40.51
N PRO A 2 -21.98 14.37 40.96
CA PRO A 2 -20.66 14.02 40.48
C PRO A 2 -20.77 13.43 39.07
N VAL A 3 -20.06 14.05 38.13
CA VAL A 3 -19.89 13.57 36.76
C VAL A 3 -19.11 12.26 36.84
N LYS A 4 -19.75 11.13 36.51
CA LYS A 4 -19.04 9.88 36.23
C LYS A 4 -18.15 10.15 35.02
N VAL A 5 -16.86 10.34 35.26
CA VAL A 5 -15.84 10.18 34.22
C VAL A 5 -16.00 8.75 33.72
N LEU A 6 -16.46 8.61 32.48
CA LEU A 6 -16.51 7.33 31.78
C LEU A 6 -15.05 6.92 31.56
N CYS A 7 -14.49 6.22 32.54
CA CYS A 7 -13.14 5.68 32.46
C CYS A 7 -13.10 4.76 31.24
N MET A 8 -12.19 5.04 30.29
CA MET A 8 -11.89 4.12 29.20
C MET A 8 -11.59 2.76 29.83
N ALA A 9 -12.30 1.72 29.40
CA ALA A 9 -12.21 0.39 29.97
C ALA A 9 -10.74 -0.04 30.08
N THR A 10 -10.23 -0.18 31.30
CA THR A 10 -8.96 -0.85 31.56
C THR A 10 -9.16 -2.30 31.12
N VAL A 11 -8.60 -2.65 29.98
CA VAL A 11 -8.55 -4.04 29.49
C VAL A 11 -7.92 -4.89 30.58
N GLY A 12 -8.55 -6.02 30.93
CA GLY A 12 -8.04 -6.89 31.98
C GLY A 12 -6.68 -7.48 31.59
N ASN A 13 -5.77 -7.67 32.56
CA ASN A 13 -4.47 -8.29 32.31
C ASN A 13 -4.60 -9.66 31.61
N ASP A 14 -5.65 -10.43 31.93
CA ASP A 14 -5.94 -11.72 31.30
C ASP A 14 -6.25 -11.58 29.79
N GLU A 15 -6.95 -10.52 29.40
CA GLU A 15 -7.28 -10.26 27.99
C GLU A 15 -6.03 -9.84 27.21
N LEU A 16 -5.16 -9.04 27.82
CA LEU A 16 -3.86 -8.68 27.25
C LEU A 16 -2.95 -9.91 27.11
N GLN A 17 -2.93 -10.80 28.09
CA GLN A 17 -2.14 -12.02 28.01
C GLN A 17 -2.62 -12.94 26.88
N ARG A 18 -3.93 -13.18 26.77
CA ARG A 18 -4.49 -13.96 25.65
C ARG A 18 -4.19 -13.33 24.29
N ALA A 19 -4.28 -12.01 24.20
CA ALA A 19 -3.92 -11.28 22.98
C ALA A 19 -2.43 -11.46 22.64
N ALA A 20 -1.54 -11.41 23.63
CA ALA A 20 -0.11 -11.65 23.43
C ALA A 20 0.18 -13.10 22.99
N GLU A 21 -0.50 -14.08 23.59
CA GLU A 21 -0.43 -15.50 23.20
C GLU A 21 -0.95 -15.73 21.78
N GLU A 22 -2.04 -15.06 21.39
CA GLU A 22 -2.55 -15.12 20.03
C GLU A 22 -1.52 -14.57 19.04
N LEU A 23 -0.92 -13.40 19.32
CA LEU A 23 0.11 -12.83 18.46
C LEU A 23 1.37 -13.71 18.39
N SER A 24 1.78 -14.33 19.49
CA SER A 24 2.93 -15.23 19.50
C SER A 24 2.68 -16.51 18.69
N SER A 25 1.43 -16.97 18.59
CA SER A 25 1.08 -18.12 17.75
C SER A 25 1.38 -17.90 16.25
N PHE A 26 1.38 -16.64 15.80
CA PHE A 26 1.75 -16.27 14.43
C PHE A 26 3.25 -16.00 14.25
N ALA A 27 4.04 -15.95 15.32
CA ALA A 27 5.48 -15.69 15.27
C ALA A 27 6.24 -16.80 14.54
N SER A 28 5.77 -18.04 14.64
CA SER A 28 6.38 -19.22 14.01
C SER A 28 6.50 -19.13 12.49
N PHE A 29 5.64 -18.35 11.82
CA PHE A 29 5.71 -18.12 10.38
C PHE A 29 6.84 -17.18 9.95
N MET A 30 7.43 -16.44 10.91
CA MET A 30 8.49 -15.45 10.66
C MET A 30 9.88 -15.97 11.02
N THR A 31 9.95 -17.11 11.72
CA THR A 31 11.18 -17.82 12.04
C THR A 31 11.33 -18.99 11.07
N PRO A 32 12.45 -19.14 10.34
CA PRO A 32 12.69 -20.37 9.59
C PRO A 32 12.64 -21.56 10.55
N LEU A 33 11.83 -22.58 10.23
CA LEU A 33 11.84 -23.84 10.96
C LEU A 33 13.29 -24.34 10.97
N ALA A 34 13.83 -24.65 12.15
CA ALA A 34 15.06 -25.42 12.25
C ALA A 34 14.88 -26.68 11.39
N THR A 35 15.68 -26.80 10.33
CA THR A 35 15.72 -28.01 9.51
C THR A 35 15.92 -29.22 10.42
N PRO A 36 15.00 -30.20 10.44
CA PRO A 36 15.27 -31.43 11.16
C PRO A 36 16.50 -32.09 10.52
N THR A 37 17.47 -32.39 11.38
CA THR A 37 18.68 -33.15 11.11
C THR A 37 18.36 -34.32 10.18
N GLN A 38 19.12 -34.42 9.09
CA GLN A 38 19.05 -35.53 8.15
C GLN A 38 19.18 -36.86 8.91
N THR A 39 18.09 -37.59 9.04
CA THR A 39 18.13 -39.02 9.33
C THR A 39 18.14 -39.73 7.98
N THR A 40 19.31 -40.24 7.63
CA THR A 40 19.59 -41.19 6.55
C THR A 40 18.49 -42.24 6.41
N ALA A 41 17.98 -42.41 5.19
CA ALA A 41 17.25 -43.60 4.75
C ALA A 41 17.83 -44.07 3.40
N PRO A 42 17.87 -45.40 3.16
CA PRO A 42 18.82 -46.01 2.24
C PRO A 42 18.37 -45.96 0.77
N SER A 43 19.37 -46.06 -0.09
CA SER A 43 19.33 -46.15 -1.54
C SER A 43 18.43 -47.30 -2.04
N LEU A 44 17.64 -47.04 -3.09
CA LEU A 44 17.17 -48.06 -4.02
C LEU A 44 16.92 -47.44 -5.41
N ALA A 45 17.84 -47.82 -6.31
CA ALA A 45 17.69 -48.16 -7.72
C ALA A 45 16.85 -47.27 -8.67
N SER A 46 17.61 -46.72 -9.61
CA SER A 46 17.33 -46.30 -10.98
C SER A 46 16.08 -46.86 -11.67
N THR A 47 15.39 -45.99 -12.41
CA THR A 47 14.87 -46.30 -13.75
C THR A 47 14.95 -45.04 -14.59
N GLU A 48 15.67 -45.15 -15.71
CA GLU A 48 15.90 -44.10 -16.68
C GLU A 48 14.74 -43.99 -17.69
N MET A 49 14.62 -42.76 -18.22
CA MET A 49 14.18 -42.37 -19.58
C MET A 49 12.67 -42.34 -19.92
N PRO A 50 12.24 -41.55 -20.95
CA PRO A 50 12.99 -40.59 -21.79
C PRO A 50 12.38 -39.18 -21.89
N VAL A 51 13.24 -38.27 -22.34
CA VAL A 51 12.93 -36.98 -22.96
C VAL A 51 12.24 -37.21 -24.30
N ASP A 52 11.14 -36.50 -24.57
CA ASP A 52 10.66 -36.31 -25.94
C ASP A 52 10.63 -34.82 -26.31
N GLN A 53 11.37 -34.50 -27.37
CA GLN A 53 11.39 -33.23 -28.04
C GLN A 53 10.49 -33.33 -29.28
N SER A 54 9.86 -32.20 -29.61
CA SER A 54 9.32 -31.83 -30.92
C SER A 54 7.85 -32.15 -31.21
N SER A 55 7.07 -31.09 -31.42
CA SER A 55 6.37 -30.91 -32.70
C SER A 55 6.17 -29.43 -32.98
N LYS A 56 6.88 -28.96 -34.02
CA LYS A 56 6.50 -27.80 -34.84
C LYS A 56 5.36 -28.22 -35.77
N ARG A 57 4.43 -27.29 -36.02
CA ARG A 57 3.65 -27.02 -37.25
C ARG A 57 3.05 -25.62 -37.03
N ASP A 58 3.51 -24.54 -37.66
CA ASP A 58 3.25 -24.12 -39.06
C ASP A 58 1.75 -24.30 -39.38
N GLY A 59 0.91 -23.31 -39.68
CA GLY A 59 1.05 -22.02 -40.36
C GLY A 59 -0.26 -21.83 -41.19
N GLU A 60 -0.59 -20.57 -41.53
CA GLU A 60 -1.65 -20.13 -42.49
C GLU A 60 -3.10 -20.08 -41.95
N ASP A 61 -3.97 -19.11 -42.24
CA ASP A 61 -3.91 -17.80 -42.89
C ASP A 61 -5.22 -17.05 -42.55
N GLU A 62 -5.24 -15.71 -42.65
CA GLU A 62 -6.45 -14.89 -42.56
C GLU A 62 -7.47 -15.19 -43.69
N PRO A 63 -8.74 -14.76 -43.52
CA PRO A 63 -9.12 -13.49 -44.14
C PRO A 63 -9.94 -12.58 -43.20
N GLY A 64 -9.71 -11.28 -43.34
CA GLY A 64 -10.32 -10.21 -42.54
C GLY A 64 -11.76 -9.80 -42.92
N PRO A 65 -12.10 -8.49 -42.84
CA PRO A 65 -13.18 -8.04 -41.95
C PRO A 65 -14.41 -7.47 -42.67
N GLU A 66 -15.59 -7.60 -42.07
CA GLU A 66 -16.85 -6.98 -42.54
C GLU A 66 -17.58 -6.34 -41.32
N GLU A 67 -17.43 -5.04 -41.10
CA GLU A 67 -18.28 -3.92 -41.57
C GLU A 67 -19.58 -3.71 -40.76
N SER A 68 -19.64 -2.63 -39.99
CA SER A 68 -20.82 -1.74 -39.86
C SER A 68 -20.51 -0.55 -38.94
N ARG A 69 -19.83 0.46 -39.51
CA ARG A 69 -19.76 1.80 -38.92
C ARG A 69 -20.26 2.81 -39.96
N ALA A 70 -21.50 3.25 -39.80
CA ALA A 70 -22.13 4.22 -40.70
C ALA A 70 -21.38 5.57 -40.66
N LYS A 71 -20.79 5.93 -41.79
CA LYS A 71 -20.20 7.24 -42.08
C LYS A 71 -21.27 8.17 -42.64
N TRP A 72 -21.30 9.38 -42.08
CA TRP A 72 -21.99 10.54 -42.63
C TRP A 72 -21.33 10.96 -43.95
N HIS A 73 -22.09 10.97 -45.05
CA HIS A 73 -21.65 11.54 -46.32
C HIS A 73 -22.01 13.02 -46.41
N ARG A 74 -20.97 13.86 -46.55
CA ARG A 74 -21.05 15.18 -47.20
C ARG A 74 -21.01 14.97 -48.70
N GLY A 75 -21.99 15.48 -49.43
CA GLY A 75 -21.95 15.63 -50.88
C GLY A 75 -22.17 17.09 -51.27
N GLN A 76 -21.16 17.71 -51.89
CA GLN A 76 -21.36 18.85 -52.79
C GLN A 76 -21.70 18.30 -54.17
N GLY A 77 -22.71 18.86 -54.83
CA GLY A 77 -23.04 18.57 -56.21
C GLY A 77 -24.05 19.57 -56.76
N LYS A 78 -23.59 20.42 -57.68
CA LYS A 78 -24.35 21.42 -58.43
C LYS A 78 -25.48 20.77 -59.25
N GLY A 79 -26.65 21.41 -59.26
CA GLY A 79 -27.72 21.17 -60.22
C GLY A 79 -28.62 22.40 -60.29
N ALA A 80 -28.50 23.16 -61.37
CA ALA A 80 -29.34 24.31 -61.66
C ALA A 80 -30.65 23.83 -62.31
N GLN A 81 -31.80 24.27 -61.78
CA GLN A 81 -32.94 24.63 -62.63
C GLN A 81 -33.90 25.58 -61.90
N GLN A 82 -34.66 26.28 -62.73
CA GLN A 82 -35.12 27.65 -62.64
C GLN A 82 -36.63 27.71 -62.38
N ASN A 83 -37.09 28.82 -61.79
CA ASN A 83 -38.47 29.34 -61.76
C ASN A 83 -39.47 28.56 -60.87
N GLN A 84 -40.33 29.17 -60.04
CA GLN A 84 -41.14 30.35 -60.28
C GLN A 84 -41.43 31.13 -58.99
N ARG A 85 -41.67 32.42 -59.19
CA ARG A 85 -42.22 33.39 -58.24
C ARG A 85 -43.52 32.89 -57.59
N ALA A 86 -43.60 32.94 -56.26
CA ALA A 86 -44.86 33.15 -55.56
C ALA A 86 -44.64 34.14 -54.41
N LYS A 87 -45.20 35.34 -54.59
CA LYS A 87 -45.43 36.34 -53.54
C LYS A 87 -46.34 35.72 -52.49
N GLY A 88 -45.92 35.71 -51.22
CA GLY A 88 -46.77 35.25 -50.13
C GLY A 88 -46.20 35.57 -48.75
N ARG A 89 -46.45 36.80 -48.30
CA ARG A 89 -46.50 37.30 -46.90
C ARG A 89 -45.24 37.10 -46.02
N PRO A 90 -44.66 38.19 -45.45
CA PRO A 90 -43.72 38.03 -44.36
C PRO A 90 -44.50 37.49 -43.15
N GLN A 91 -44.26 36.24 -42.78
CA GLN A 91 -44.69 35.73 -41.49
C GLN A 91 -43.93 36.54 -40.44
N GLN A 92 -44.61 37.54 -39.87
CA GLN A 92 -44.20 38.17 -38.62
C GLN A 92 -44.14 37.05 -37.58
N GLN A 93 -42.97 36.42 -37.45
CA GLN A 93 -42.57 35.82 -36.19
C GLN A 93 -42.43 36.99 -35.21
N SER A 94 -43.57 37.35 -34.63
CA SER A 94 -43.71 37.60 -33.21
C SER A 94 -42.38 37.81 -32.49
N TRP A 95 -41.99 39.08 -32.33
CA TRP A 95 -40.88 39.46 -31.45
C TRP A 95 -41.08 38.93 -30.01
N TRP A 96 -42.34 38.68 -29.61
CA TRP A 96 -42.71 38.17 -28.29
C TRP A 96 -42.49 36.65 -28.08
N GLU A 97 -42.32 35.87 -29.15
CA GLU A 97 -42.09 34.42 -29.08
C GLU A 97 -40.58 34.10 -29.09
N LYS A 98 -39.78 34.94 -29.75
CA LYS A 98 -38.31 34.91 -29.67
C LYS A 98 -37.81 35.30 -28.27
N GLU A 99 -38.40 36.34 -27.67
CA GLU A 99 -38.06 36.78 -26.32
C GLU A 99 -38.40 35.74 -25.22
N LYS A 100 -39.42 34.90 -25.46
CA LYS A 100 -39.75 33.76 -24.58
C LYS A 100 -38.76 32.61 -24.76
N SER A 101 -38.41 32.24 -25.99
CA SER A 101 -37.39 31.20 -26.25
C SER A 101 -36.03 31.60 -25.65
N ASP A 102 -35.60 32.84 -25.88
CA ASP A 102 -34.35 33.37 -25.32
C ASP A 102 -34.37 33.38 -23.78
N LYS A 103 -35.51 33.65 -23.14
CA LYS A 103 -35.65 33.57 -21.67
C LYS A 103 -35.57 32.14 -21.13
N TYR A 104 -36.09 31.14 -21.84
CA TYR A 104 -36.00 29.74 -21.42
C TYR A 104 -34.60 29.16 -21.63
N ASP A 105 -33.96 29.46 -22.76
CA ASP A 105 -32.58 29.05 -23.05
C ASP A 105 -31.58 29.72 -22.11
N ASN A 106 -31.75 31.01 -21.82
CA ASN A 106 -30.87 31.75 -20.90
C ASN A 106 -31.07 31.29 -19.43
N LYS A 107 -32.29 30.89 -19.04
CA LYS A 107 -32.55 30.30 -17.71
C LYS A 107 -32.00 28.87 -17.59
N SER A 108 -31.99 28.11 -18.68
CA SER A 108 -31.37 26.77 -18.74
C SER A 108 -29.84 26.86 -18.67
N ASN A 109 -29.24 27.78 -19.43
CA ASN A 109 -27.80 28.08 -19.34
C ASN A 109 -27.41 28.60 -17.95
N SER A 110 -28.19 29.50 -17.35
CA SER A 110 -27.97 29.97 -15.99
C SER A 110 -27.93 28.82 -14.98
N LYS A 111 -28.87 27.86 -15.06
CA LYS A 111 -28.87 26.69 -14.17
C LYS A 111 -27.65 25.77 -14.39
N HIS A 112 -27.22 25.63 -15.63
CA HIS A 112 -26.04 24.83 -15.97
C HIS A 112 -24.76 25.52 -15.48
N ASP A 113 -24.68 26.84 -15.56
CA ASP A 113 -23.58 27.63 -15.02
C ASP A 113 -23.57 27.64 -13.49
N ASP A 114 -24.74 27.73 -12.84
CA ASP A 114 -24.91 27.59 -11.40
C ASP A 114 -24.44 26.19 -10.92
N LEU A 115 -24.80 25.14 -11.67
CA LEU A 115 -24.35 23.78 -11.38
C LEU A 115 -22.83 23.65 -11.55
N LYS A 116 -22.25 24.20 -12.62
CA LYS A 116 -20.80 24.23 -12.81
C LYS A 116 -20.10 24.95 -11.66
N GLN A 117 -20.62 26.10 -11.22
CA GLN A 117 -20.09 26.83 -10.07
C GLN A 117 -20.19 26.02 -8.79
N ALA A 118 -21.32 25.34 -8.55
CA ALA A 118 -21.49 24.45 -7.39
C ALA A 118 -20.51 23.28 -7.41
N VAL A 119 -20.29 22.64 -8.57
CA VAL A 119 -19.31 21.55 -8.73
C VAL A 119 -17.90 22.07 -8.52
N LYS A 120 -17.54 23.25 -9.04
CA LYS A 120 -16.24 23.88 -8.77
C LYS A 120 -16.04 24.18 -7.29
N ALA A 121 -17.08 24.68 -6.61
CA ALA A 121 -17.04 24.97 -5.18
C ALA A 121 -16.89 23.69 -4.34
N LEU A 122 -17.67 22.65 -4.64
CA LEU A 122 -17.58 21.34 -3.99
C LEU A 122 -16.21 20.72 -4.20
N GLY A 123 -15.71 20.75 -5.44
CA GLY A 123 -14.39 20.26 -5.79
C GLY A 123 -13.27 20.95 -5.00
N ARG A 124 -13.29 22.28 -4.92
CA ARG A 124 -12.35 23.05 -4.08
C ARG A 124 -12.46 22.71 -2.59
N LEU A 125 -13.69 22.51 -2.09
CA LEU A 125 -13.92 22.11 -0.70
C LEU A 125 -13.31 20.73 -0.41
N VAL A 126 -13.53 19.75 -1.30
CA VAL A 126 -12.96 18.41 -1.17
C VAL A 126 -11.44 18.44 -1.21
N LEU A 127 -10.83 19.23 -2.11
CA LEU A 127 -9.38 19.39 -2.14
C LEU A 127 -8.83 19.99 -0.85
N ARG A 128 -9.53 20.95 -0.24
CA ARG A 128 -9.14 21.53 1.05
C ARG A 128 -9.26 20.53 2.20
N GLN A 129 -10.26 19.64 2.14
CA GLN A 129 -10.40 18.55 3.10
C GLN A 129 -9.29 17.51 2.94
N GLU A 130 -8.92 17.15 1.72
CA GLU A 130 -7.76 16.28 1.43
C GLU A 130 -6.47 16.89 2.00
N ASP A 131 -6.23 18.18 1.77
CA ASP A 131 -5.04 18.86 2.31
C ASP A 131 -5.03 18.83 3.86
N SER A 132 -6.20 18.98 4.49
CA SER A 132 -6.33 18.88 5.96
C SER A 132 -6.09 17.44 6.47
N LEU A 133 -6.57 16.44 5.73
CA LEU A 133 -6.32 15.02 6.02
C LEU A 133 -4.84 14.67 5.88
N ALA A 134 -4.16 15.21 4.87
CA ALA A 134 -2.73 15.00 4.66
C ALA A 134 -1.89 15.55 5.83
N VAL A 135 -2.29 16.68 6.41
CA VAL A 135 -1.65 17.22 7.63
C VAL A 135 -1.86 16.27 8.80
N MET A 136 -3.09 15.80 9.05
CA MET A 136 -3.34 14.85 10.15
C MET A 136 -2.60 13.52 9.97
N GLN A 137 -2.37 13.07 8.73
CA GLN A 137 -1.60 11.86 8.46
C GLN A 137 -0.13 11.99 8.87
N LEU A 138 0.45 13.19 8.90
CA LEU A 138 1.82 13.37 9.37
C LEU A 138 2.02 12.90 10.81
N ASP A 139 0.99 13.03 11.65
CA ASP A 139 1.04 12.70 13.08
C ASP A 139 0.66 11.25 13.39
N CYS A 140 0.15 10.51 12.40
CA CYS A 140 -0.42 9.18 12.62
C CYS A 140 0.10 8.11 11.65
N GLN A 141 0.74 8.48 10.54
CA GLN A 141 0.95 7.57 9.41
C GLN A 141 2.41 7.44 8.99
N PHE A 142 2.80 6.20 8.72
CA PHE A 142 4.09 5.84 8.16
C PHE A 142 3.92 4.97 6.90
N ILE A 143 4.94 4.98 6.05
CA ILE A 143 5.03 4.10 4.88
C ILE A 143 6.25 3.19 5.02
N ILE A 144 6.02 1.88 4.86
CA ILE A 144 7.09 0.89 4.74
C ILE A 144 7.21 0.47 3.28
N PHE A 145 8.43 0.46 2.76
CA PHE A 145 8.76 -0.12 1.47
C PHE A 145 9.39 -1.49 1.69
N MET A 146 8.63 -2.57 1.52
CA MET A 146 9.13 -3.94 1.69
C MET A 146 9.59 -4.50 0.34
N LYS A 147 10.80 -5.06 0.28
CA LYS A 147 11.25 -5.81 -0.90
C LYS A 147 10.44 -7.11 -1.03
N ASN A 148 10.19 -7.54 -2.25
CA ASN A 148 9.41 -8.72 -2.58
C ASN A 148 10.20 -9.76 -3.39
N THR A 149 11.15 -9.31 -4.19
CA THR A 149 12.08 -10.16 -4.94
C THR A 149 13.51 -9.84 -4.49
N ALA A 150 14.39 -10.85 -4.56
CA ALA A 150 15.82 -10.59 -4.54
C ALA A 150 16.19 -10.03 -5.92
N SER A 151 16.27 -8.70 -6.05
CA SER A 151 16.55 -8.11 -7.37
C SER A 151 17.90 -8.59 -7.91
N GLU A 152 17.92 -9.01 -9.17
CA GLU A 152 19.11 -9.49 -9.90
C GLU A 152 20.26 -8.45 -9.98
N SER A 153 19.96 -7.15 -9.78
CA SER A 153 20.94 -6.05 -9.84
C SER A 153 21.93 -6.00 -8.66
N SER A 154 21.78 -6.89 -7.68
CA SER A 154 22.76 -7.09 -6.61
C SER A 154 23.23 -8.53 -6.68
N SER A 155 24.29 -8.73 -7.47
CA SER A 155 25.11 -9.94 -7.60
C SER A 155 25.83 -10.36 -6.29
N LYS A 156 25.29 -9.98 -5.13
CA LYS A 156 25.70 -10.41 -3.80
C LYS A 156 24.46 -10.93 -3.10
N GLN A 157 24.51 -12.22 -2.73
CA GLN A 157 23.60 -12.92 -1.83
C GLN A 157 22.87 -11.95 -0.89
N ILE A 158 21.66 -11.52 -1.24
CA ILE A 158 20.77 -10.93 -0.25
C ILE A 158 20.30 -12.14 0.57
N PRO A 159 20.55 -12.18 1.89
CA PRO A 159 20.05 -13.26 2.73
C PRO A 159 18.53 -13.38 2.60
N ASP A 160 17.97 -14.52 3.00
CA ASP A 160 16.52 -14.81 3.01
C ASP A 160 15.78 -13.97 4.05
N TRP A 161 15.86 -12.66 3.87
CA TRP A 161 15.48 -11.60 4.78
C TRP A 161 14.22 -10.88 4.28
N ILE A 162 13.73 -11.27 3.12
CA ILE A 162 12.48 -10.84 2.53
C ILE A 162 11.32 -11.49 3.30
N VAL A 163 10.38 -10.69 3.79
CA VAL A 163 9.27 -11.17 4.62
C VAL A 163 7.92 -11.20 3.89
N THR A 164 7.84 -10.73 2.63
CA THR A 164 6.56 -10.53 1.93
C THR A 164 5.79 -11.84 1.70
N LYS A 165 6.49 -12.94 1.40
CA LYS A 165 5.88 -14.28 1.27
C LYS A 165 5.34 -14.77 2.61
N GLN A 166 6.12 -14.62 3.68
CA GLN A 166 5.72 -14.97 5.05
C GLN A 166 4.51 -14.13 5.49
N MET A 167 4.46 -12.84 5.13
CA MET A 167 3.31 -11.96 5.39
C MET A 167 2.04 -12.43 4.67
N LEU A 168 2.17 -12.89 3.42
CA LEU A 168 1.06 -13.49 2.69
C LEU A 168 0.57 -14.76 3.40
N THR A 169 1.50 -15.65 3.80
CA THR A 169 1.18 -16.88 4.54
C THR A 169 0.45 -16.59 5.85
N VAL A 170 0.96 -15.67 6.68
CA VAL A 170 0.31 -15.23 7.92
C VAL A 170 -1.09 -14.69 7.63
N GLY A 171 -1.24 -13.86 6.59
CA GLY A 171 -2.52 -13.30 6.20
C GLY A 171 -3.53 -14.35 5.74
N ASN A 172 -3.10 -15.35 4.98
CA ASN A 172 -3.96 -16.46 4.56
C ASN A 172 -4.37 -17.31 5.77
N HIS A 173 -3.42 -17.66 6.63
CA HIS A 173 -3.70 -18.44 7.85
C HIS A 173 -4.70 -17.73 8.78
N TRP A 174 -4.53 -16.42 8.98
CA TRP A 174 -5.49 -15.64 9.77
C TRP A 174 -6.89 -15.62 9.14
N ARG A 175 -6.99 -15.48 7.81
CA ARG A 175 -8.28 -15.51 7.10
C ARG A 175 -8.94 -16.87 7.19
N ASP A 176 -8.17 -17.95 7.05
CA ASP A 176 -8.66 -19.32 7.16
C ASP A 176 -9.17 -19.61 8.56
N ARG A 177 -8.42 -19.20 9.60
CA ARG A 177 -8.86 -19.32 10.99
C ARG A 177 -10.12 -18.52 11.25
N LYS A 178 -10.22 -17.29 10.72
CA LYS A 178 -11.44 -16.47 10.81
C LYS A 178 -12.63 -17.12 10.11
N ALA A 179 -12.42 -17.78 8.97
CA ALA A 179 -13.49 -18.46 8.24
C ALA A 179 -13.98 -19.73 8.96
N LYS A 180 -13.07 -20.49 9.57
CA LYS A 180 -13.38 -21.74 10.28
C LYS A 180 -13.95 -21.51 11.68
N ASP A 181 -13.35 -20.62 12.46
CA ASP A 181 -13.80 -20.27 13.81
C ASP A 181 -13.53 -18.79 14.11
N PRO A 182 -14.49 -17.89 13.81
CA PRO A 182 -14.35 -16.47 14.07
C PRO A 182 -14.12 -16.11 15.53
N LYS A 183 -14.62 -16.92 16.48
CA LYS A 183 -14.51 -16.63 17.93
C LYS A 183 -13.12 -16.96 18.48
N SER A 184 -12.33 -17.75 17.74
CA SER A 184 -10.96 -18.08 18.11
C SER A 184 -9.95 -16.94 17.93
N LEU A 185 -10.34 -15.83 17.30
CA LEU A 185 -9.49 -14.68 17.01
C LEU A 185 -9.96 -13.46 17.80
N GLY A 186 -9.11 -12.96 18.68
CA GLY A 186 -9.27 -11.67 19.33
C GLY A 186 -8.59 -10.54 18.55
N GLN A 187 -7.52 -10.83 17.83
CA GLN A 187 -6.69 -9.82 17.18
C GLN A 187 -7.06 -9.58 15.71
N PRO A 188 -7.18 -8.31 15.27
CA PRO A 188 -7.42 -8.00 13.88
C PRO A 188 -6.17 -8.26 13.03
N LEU A 189 -6.36 -8.62 11.76
CA LEU A 189 -5.27 -8.92 10.82
C LEU A 189 -4.16 -7.86 10.80
N ARG A 190 -4.52 -6.58 10.92
CA ARG A 190 -3.56 -5.47 10.96
C ARG A 190 -2.55 -5.60 12.10
N THR A 191 -3.00 -5.99 13.30
CA THR A 191 -2.13 -6.16 14.47
C THR A 191 -1.28 -7.41 14.32
N VAL A 192 -1.87 -8.51 13.81
CA VAL A 192 -1.15 -9.76 13.56
C VAL A 192 0.00 -9.55 12.58
N LEU A 193 -0.27 -8.95 11.40
CA LEU A 193 0.76 -8.70 10.39
C LEU A 193 1.84 -7.73 10.87
N PHE A 194 1.47 -6.68 11.62
CA PHE A 194 2.44 -5.76 12.20
C PHE A 194 3.32 -6.46 13.25
N SER A 195 2.73 -7.28 14.13
CA SER A 195 3.46 -8.09 15.10
C SER A 195 4.44 -9.05 14.41
N SER A 196 4.03 -9.70 13.33
CA SER A 196 4.90 -10.57 12.53
C SER A 196 6.08 -9.80 11.93
N TRP A 197 5.88 -8.55 11.52
CA TRP A 197 6.95 -7.71 10.96
C TRP A 197 8.00 -7.38 12.03
N LEU A 198 7.55 -7.00 13.24
CA LEU A 198 8.43 -6.79 14.39
C LEU A 198 9.18 -8.06 14.78
N THR A 199 8.48 -9.19 14.78
CA THR A 199 9.04 -10.51 15.12
C THR A 199 10.17 -10.89 14.19
N ALA A 200 10.01 -10.68 12.88
CA ALA A 200 11.07 -10.97 11.91
C ALA A 200 12.36 -10.17 12.18
N MET A 201 12.24 -8.88 12.53
CA MET A 201 13.40 -8.06 12.88
C MET A 201 14.04 -8.51 14.19
N LYS A 202 13.22 -8.76 15.22
CA LYS A 202 13.70 -9.21 16.54
C LYS A 202 14.44 -10.53 16.42
N PHE A 203 13.86 -11.49 15.72
CA PHE A 203 14.47 -12.80 15.49
C PHE A 203 15.88 -12.67 14.89
N ARG A 204 16.10 -11.76 13.94
CA ARG A 204 17.43 -11.57 13.32
C ARG A 204 18.42 -10.88 14.24
N ILE A 205 17.96 -10.00 15.12
CA ILE A 205 18.83 -9.43 16.17
C ILE A 205 19.27 -10.52 17.14
N ASP A 206 18.36 -11.39 17.57
CA ASP A 206 18.68 -12.53 18.43
C ASP A 206 19.64 -13.51 17.71
N ASP A 207 19.41 -13.74 16.41
CA ASP A 207 20.24 -14.58 15.55
C ASP A 207 21.69 -14.08 15.40
N PHE A 208 21.94 -12.78 15.54
CA PHE A 208 23.32 -12.25 15.55
C PHE A 208 24.15 -12.79 16.72
N GLN A 209 23.51 -13.16 17.84
CA GLN A 209 24.19 -13.74 18.99
C GLN A 209 24.44 -15.24 18.77
N ALA A 210 23.48 -15.94 18.18
CA ALA A 210 23.56 -17.38 17.92
C ALA A 210 24.48 -17.71 16.73
N ASN A 211 24.47 -16.87 15.70
CA ASN A 211 25.14 -17.08 14.41
C ASN A 211 25.96 -15.84 14.02
N PRO A 212 27.24 -15.74 14.44
CA PRO A 212 28.10 -14.59 14.13
C PRO A 212 28.27 -14.31 12.63
N SER A 213 28.16 -15.34 11.77
CA SER A 213 28.20 -15.19 10.32
C SER A 213 27.07 -14.31 9.79
N GLN A 214 25.87 -14.37 10.38
CA GLN A 214 24.73 -13.52 9.99
C GLN A 214 24.98 -12.05 10.36
N LYS A 215 25.65 -11.82 11.48
CA LYS A 215 26.10 -10.49 11.88
C LYS A 215 27.13 -9.93 10.90
N GLU A 216 28.10 -10.74 10.49
CA GLU A 216 29.10 -10.33 9.48
C GLU A 216 28.45 -9.97 8.15
N VAL A 217 27.47 -10.74 7.69
CA VAL A 217 26.71 -10.44 6.49
C VAL A 217 25.97 -9.09 6.63
N ALA A 218 25.35 -8.80 7.78
CA ALA A 218 24.72 -7.51 8.03
C ALA A 218 25.72 -6.34 7.97
N VAL A 219 26.95 -6.54 8.46
CA VAL A 219 28.04 -5.56 8.37
C VAL A 219 28.49 -5.34 6.92
N GLN A 220 28.71 -6.42 6.17
CA GLN A 220 29.10 -6.35 4.75
C GLN A 220 28.04 -5.67 3.87
N MET A 221 26.76 -5.81 4.22
CA MET A 221 25.65 -5.15 3.56
C MET A 221 25.46 -3.69 4.00
N GLY A 222 26.24 -3.21 4.97
CA GLY A 222 26.11 -1.87 5.54
C GLY A 222 24.82 -1.65 6.34
N ILE A 223 24.13 -2.74 6.72
CA ILE A 223 22.93 -2.71 7.57
C ILE A 223 23.32 -2.47 9.02
N LEU A 224 24.46 -3.02 9.45
CA LEU A 224 25.03 -2.85 10.77
C LEU A 224 26.40 -2.16 10.65
N GLY A 225 26.63 -1.10 11.43
CA GLY A 225 27.93 -0.46 11.60
C GLY A 225 28.62 -0.91 12.89
N GLU A 226 29.75 -0.28 13.22
CA GLU A 226 30.49 -0.55 14.45
C GLU A 226 29.65 -0.20 15.70
N ASP A 227 29.00 0.96 15.70
CA ASP A 227 28.23 1.46 16.85
C ASP A 227 26.73 1.03 16.84
N GLY A 228 26.29 0.32 15.81
CA GLY A 228 24.89 -0.11 15.67
C GLY A 228 24.28 0.16 14.29
N PHE A 229 22.96 0.22 14.22
CA PHE A 229 22.20 0.42 12.99
C PHE A 229 22.28 1.89 12.53
N PRO A 230 22.94 2.19 11.40
CA PRO A 230 23.03 3.55 10.90
C PRO A 230 21.67 4.04 10.40
N TYR A 231 21.47 5.36 10.44
CA TYR A 231 20.34 5.99 9.76
C TYR A 231 20.70 6.26 8.29
N LEU A 232 19.74 5.99 7.40
CA LEU A 232 19.94 5.95 5.96
C LEU A 232 18.96 6.87 5.23
N GLN A 233 19.48 7.67 4.28
CA GLN A 233 18.68 8.49 3.40
C GLN A 233 18.89 8.06 1.95
N TRP A 234 17.81 8.06 1.16
CA TRP A 234 17.92 7.85 -0.26
C TRP A 234 18.57 9.06 -0.91
N ASP A 235 19.68 8.82 -1.60
CA ASP A 235 20.32 9.79 -2.48
C ASP A 235 19.82 9.54 -3.92
N PRO A 236 19.11 10.51 -4.53
CA PRO A 236 18.60 10.38 -5.89
C PRO A 236 19.73 10.35 -6.93
N GLU A 237 20.89 10.96 -6.67
CA GLU A 237 21.99 11.04 -7.64
C GLU A 237 22.67 9.69 -7.79
N THR A 238 22.99 9.04 -6.67
CA THR A 238 23.63 7.71 -6.67
C THR A 238 22.62 6.55 -6.73
N SER A 239 21.32 6.85 -6.62
CA SER A 239 20.24 5.86 -6.51
C SER A 239 20.52 4.79 -5.44
N LYS A 240 21.04 5.23 -4.29
CA LYS A 240 21.44 4.36 -3.17
C LYS A 240 21.06 4.99 -1.84
N HIS A 241 20.97 4.15 -0.81
CA HIS A 241 20.83 4.62 0.57
C HIS A 241 22.21 4.99 1.12
N VAL A 242 22.39 6.24 1.52
CA VAL A 242 23.62 6.78 2.12
C VAL A 242 23.42 7.05 3.60
N LYS A 243 24.49 6.91 4.39
CA LYS A 243 24.45 7.18 5.83
C LYS A 243 24.28 8.68 6.09
N ILE A 244 23.42 9.04 7.03
CA ILE A 244 23.28 10.42 7.51
C ILE A 244 24.11 10.64 8.78
N GLN A 245 24.48 11.89 9.05
CA GLN A 245 25.16 12.28 10.29
C GLN A 245 24.18 12.30 11.46
N GLN A 246 23.81 11.10 11.93
CA GLN A 246 23.01 10.88 13.12
C GLN A 246 23.62 9.70 13.89
N GLU A 247 23.59 9.77 15.22
CA GLU A 247 24.04 8.68 16.09
C GLU A 247 23.31 7.37 15.72
N PRO A 248 24.05 6.29 15.41
CA PRO A 248 23.46 4.99 15.10
C PRO A 248 22.59 4.45 16.25
N LEU A 249 21.56 3.68 15.90
CA LEU A 249 20.74 2.99 16.89
C LEU A 249 21.45 1.72 17.36
N SER A 250 21.85 1.65 18.64
CA SER A 250 22.50 0.45 19.18
C SER A 250 21.63 -0.80 19.05
N ILE A 251 22.26 -1.98 19.03
CA ILE A 251 21.56 -3.27 18.91
C ILE A 251 20.60 -3.46 20.09
N GLU A 252 21.05 -3.13 21.30
CA GLU A 252 20.27 -3.23 22.54
C GLU A 252 19.06 -2.28 22.50
N ALA A 253 19.28 -1.03 22.07
CA ALA A 253 18.21 -0.05 21.93
C ALA A 253 17.17 -0.49 20.89
N ALA A 254 17.62 -1.04 19.75
CA ALA A 254 16.73 -1.59 18.73
C ALA A 254 15.90 -2.76 19.28
N LEU A 255 16.53 -3.71 19.97
CA LEU A 255 15.85 -4.83 20.60
C LEU A 255 14.79 -4.37 21.62
N GLN A 256 15.14 -3.40 22.48
CA GLN A 256 14.22 -2.82 23.45
C GLN A 256 13.02 -2.14 22.77
N ILE A 257 13.26 -1.38 21.70
CA ILE A 257 12.19 -0.75 20.91
C ILE A 257 11.23 -1.81 20.35
N LEU A 258 11.77 -2.87 19.74
CA LEU A 258 10.95 -3.94 19.15
C LEU A 258 10.13 -4.69 20.21
N GLN A 259 10.73 -4.98 21.36
CA GLN A 259 10.04 -5.61 22.49
C GLN A 259 8.93 -4.72 23.06
N GLN A 260 9.20 -3.43 23.28
CA GLN A 260 8.19 -2.49 23.75
C GLN A 260 7.06 -2.33 22.75
N LEU A 261 7.36 -2.26 21.44
CA LEU A 261 6.32 -2.25 20.41
C LEU A 261 5.47 -3.52 20.45
N GLN A 262 6.07 -4.70 20.61
CA GLN A 262 5.32 -5.96 20.75
C GLN A 262 4.36 -5.94 21.95
N THR A 263 4.75 -5.33 23.07
CA THR A 263 3.86 -5.16 24.25
C THR A 263 2.75 -4.14 23.98
N LEU A 264 3.07 -3.00 23.37
CA LEU A 264 2.11 -1.92 23.15
C LEU A 264 0.99 -2.32 22.19
N ILE A 265 1.31 -3.03 21.10
CA ILE A 265 0.31 -3.37 20.07
C ILE A 265 -0.72 -4.41 20.51
N VAL A 266 -0.51 -5.05 21.66
CA VAL A 266 -1.50 -5.93 22.30
C VAL A 266 -2.72 -5.11 22.76
N HIS A 267 -2.50 -3.85 23.14
CA HIS A 267 -3.56 -2.97 23.58
C HIS A 267 -4.50 -2.61 22.41
N PRO A 268 -5.82 -2.56 22.66
CA PRO A 268 -6.78 -2.18 21.64
C PRO A 268 -6.52 -0.74 21.18
N ASN A 269 -6.88 -0.46 19.93
CA ASN A 269 -6.78 0.87 19.35
C ASN A 269 -5.36 1.46 19.32
N VAL A 270 -4.31 0.63 19.24
CA VAL A 270 -2.95 1.10 18.93
C VAL A 270 -2.72 1.13 17.42
N ILE A 271 -2.88 -0.01 16.75
CA ILE A 271 -2.77 -0.11 15.29
C ILE A 271 -4.12 0.19 14.64
N GLY A 272 -4.21 1.31 13.93
CA GLY A 272 -5.37 1.71 13.12
C GLY A 272 -5.42 1.01 11.76
N ARG A 273 -4.30 1.04 11.04
CA ARG A 273 -4.12 0.36 9.74
C ARG A 273 -2.74 -0.25 9.63
N PHE A 274 -2.69 -1.44 9.04
CA PHE A 274 -1.46 -2.06 8.56
C PHE A 274 -1.82 -2.92 7.34
N HIS A 275 -1.58 -2.41 6.15
CA HIS A 275 -1.93 -3.10 4.92
C HIS A 275 -1.04 -2.66 3.76
N PRO A 276 -0.83 -3.53 2.77
CA PRO A 276 -0.13 -3.14 1.55
C PRO A 276 -1.01 -2.18 0.73
N LEU A 277 -0.38 -1.29 -0.05
CA LEU A 277 -1.08 -0.42 -1.01
C LEU A 277 -1.57 -1.18 -2.26
N ARG A 278 -1.09 -2.41 -2.44
CA ARG A 278 -1.52 -3.33 -3.50
C ARG A 278 -1.77 -4.70 -2.89
N LYS A 279 -2.75 -5.44 -3.42
CA LYS A 279 -3.09 -6.78 -2.91
C LYS A 279 -1.88 -7.72 -3.01
N LEU A 280 -1.54 -8.43 -1.94
CA LEU A 280 -0.53 -9.49 -1.99
C LEU A 280 -1.07 -10.69 -2.75
N THR A 281 -0.28 -11.21 -3.67
CA THR A 281 -0.59 -12.41 -4.46
C THR A 281 0.66 -13.29 -4.57
N GLU A 282 0.49 -14.57 -4.89
CA GLU A 282 1.61 -15.50 -5.04
C GLU A 282 2.56 -15.09 -6.18
N ASN A 283 1.99 -14.58 -7.29
CA ASN A 283 2.73 -14.18 -8.49
C ASN A 283 3.00 -12.67 -8.54
N MET A 284 3.58 -12.09 -7.49
CA MET A 284 3.93 -10.65 -7.49
C MET A 284 5.23 -10.38 -8.25
N VAL A 285 5.14 -9.64 -9.35
CA VAL A 285 6.27 -9.25 -10.21
C VAL A 285 7.02 -8.01 -9.68
N SER A 286 6.39 -7.21 -8.82
CA SER A 286 6.99 -5.95 -8.33
C SER A 286 8.12 -6.21 -7.34
N ASP A 287 9.25 -5.50 -7.50
CA ASP A 287 10.41 -5.63 -6.59
C ASP A 287 10.15 -5.08 -5.19
N VAL A 288 9.34 -4.02 -5.08
CA VAL A 288 9.00 -3.37 -3.81
C VAL A 288 7.50 -3.22 -3.67
N ILE A 289 6.99 -3.52 -2.48
CA ILE A 289 5.59 -3.38 -2.09
C ILE A 289 5.52 -2.31 -0.99
N PRO A 290 4.87 -1.17 -1.25
CA PRO A 290 4.57 -0.18 -0.22
C PRO A 290 3.45 -0.68 0.70
N TRP A 291 3.62 -0.44 2.00
CA TRP A 291 2.66 -0.69 3.06
C TRP A 291 2.40 0.58 3.84
N THR A 292 1.17 0.74 4.29
CA THR A 292 0.76 1.83 5.16
C THR A 292 0.66 1.31 6.58
N ILE A 293 1.22 2.07 7.52
CA ILE A 293 0.94 1.94 8.95
C ILE A 293 0.22 3.19 9.39
N GLU A 294 -0.88 3.03 10.11
CA GLU A 294 -1.53 4.11 10.83
C GLU A 294 -1.61 3.73 12.31
N ILE A 295 -1.04 4.58 13.15
CA ILE A 295 -1.13 4.52 14.60
C ILE A 295 -2.28 5.44 15.02
N GLN A 296 -3.11 4.96 15.94
CA GLN A 296 -4.17 5.79 16.50
C GLN A 296 -3.57 6.85 17.44
N ASN A 297 -4.31 7.92 17.71
CA ASN A 297 -3.79 9.07 18.46
C ASN A 297 -4.45 9.30 19.83
N ARG A 298 -5.30 8.37 20.30
CA ARG A 298 -6.13 8.59 21.49
C ARG A 298 -5.59 7.98 22.77
N THR A 299 -4.83 6.89 22.68
CA THR A 299 -4.36 6.17 23.87
C THR A 299 -2.88 6.47 24.16
N GLN A 300 -2.48 6.32 25.42
CA GLN A 300 -1.08 6.53 25.83
C GLN A 300 -0.16 5.50 25.16
N GLU A 301 -0.65 4.28 24.99
CA GLU A 301 0.06 3.19 24.34
C GLU A 301 0.30 3.49 22.86
N ALA A 302 -0.66 4.09 22.19
CA ALA A 302 -0.52 4.47 20.79
C ALA A 302 0.47 5.64 20.61
N GLN A 303 0.47 6.61 21.54
CA GLN A 303 1.47 7.67 21.55
C GLN A 303 2.90 7.13 21.80
N ALA A 304 3.04 6.19 22.71
CA ALA A 304 4.31 5.51 22.96
C ALA A 304 4.77 4.72 21.72
N ALA A 305 3.85 3.98 21.08
CA ALA A 305 4.13 3.22 19.86
C ALA A 305 4.56 4.15 18.71
N TYR A 306 3.89 5.29 18.52
CA TYR A 306 4.27 6.28 17.53
C TYR A 306 5.70 6.79 17.75
N SER A 307 6.04 7.13 18.99
CA SER A 307 7.37 7.62 19.36
C SER A 307 8.47 6.59 19.09
N LEU A 308 8.20 5.32 19.41
CA LEU A 308 9.11 4.20 19.15
C LEU A 308 9.29 3.92 17.65
N ILE A 309 8.21 3.91 16.87
CA ILE A 309 8.28 3.78 15.41
C ILE A 309 9.06 4.96 14.80
N GLY A 310 8.90 6.16 15.36
CA GLY A 310 9.68 7.35 15.01
C GLY A 310 11.19 7.12 15.08
N ARG A 311 11.67 6.37 16.08
CA ARG A 311 13.09 6.02 16.21
C ARG A 311 13.57 5.01 15.16
N LEU A 312 12.67 4.21 14.59
CA LEU A 312 13.00 3.24 13.53
C LEU A 312 12.97 3.86 12.13
N ILE A 313 12.40 5.06 11.96
CA ILE A 313 12.37 5.76 10.67
C ILE A 313 13.80 5.85 10.13
N ARG A 314 13.99 5.42 8.88
CA ARG A 314 15.30 5.42 8.20
C ARG A 314 16.41 4.60 8.89
N SER A 315 16.13 3.91 9.99
CA SER A 315 17.13 3.08 10.65
C SER A 315 17.42 1.83 9.82
N GLY A 316 18.70 1.44 9.76
CA GLY A 316 19.14 0.16 9.20
C GLY A 316 18.45 -1.05 9.86
N CYS A 317 17.93 -0.91 11.08
CA CYS A 317 17.18 -1.95 11.77
C CYS A 317 16.01 -2.49 10.91
N THR A 318 15.31 -1.64 10.15
CA THR A 318 14.17 -2.11 9.34
C THR A 318 14.61 -2.96 8.13
N HIS A 319 15.89 -2.88 7.75
CA HIS A 319 16.46 -3.73 6.69
C HIS A 319 16.57 -5.19 7.15
N LEU A 320 16.51 -5.45 8.46
CA LEU A 320 16.28 -6.78 9.05
C LEU A 320 14.86 -7.32 8.82
N ALA A 321 14.05 -6.68 7.98
CA ALA A 321 12.86 -7.26 7.37
C ALA A 321 12.81 -6.94 5.86
N ALA A 322 13.99 -6.70 5.26
CA ALA A 322 14.15 -6.22 3.88
C ALA A 322 13.24 -5.02 3.56
N SER A 323 13.14 -4.09 4.50
CA SER A 323 12.18 -3.00 4.43
C SER A 323 12.78 -1.65 4.82
N THR A 324 12.27 -0.56 4.25
CA THR A 324 12.66 0.80 4.64
C THR A 324 11.43 1.56 5.14
N LEU A 325 11.51 2.11 6.35
CA LEU A 325 10.45 2.89 6.98
C LEU A 325 10.64 4.39 6.77
N ARG A 326 9.57 5.10 6.41
CA ARG A 326 9.55 6.54 6.20
C ARG A 326 8.30 7.20 6.80
N PRO A 327 8.36 8.47 7.20
CA PRO A 327 7.17 9.23 7.53
C PRO A 327 6.32 9.41 6.28
N CYS A 328 5.00 9.58 6.46
CA CYS A 328 4.15 10.08 5.39
C CYS A 328 4.63 11.47 4.93
N LYS A 329 4.36 11.82 3.68
CA LYS A 329 4.70 13.13 3.10
C LYS A 329 3.44 13.94 2.89
N LEU A 330 3.55 15.25 3.09
CA LEU A 330 2.54 16.18 2.60
C LEU A 330 2.44 16.07 1.09
N GLY A 331 1.21 15.97 0.61
CA GLY A 331 0.93 15.91 -0.81
C GLY A 331 -0.49 15.43 -1.04
N ARG A 332 -1.06 15.91 -2.14
CA ARG A 332 -2.34 15.40 -2.62
C ARG A 332 -2.16 14.01 -3.20
N SER A 333 -3.15 13.16 -2.98
CA SER A 333 -3.22 11.88 -3.70
C SER A 333 -3.26 12.10 -5.22
N PRO A 334 -2.89 11.08 -6.03
CA PRO A 334 -3.02 11.17 -7.49
C PRO A 334 -4.44 11.50 -7.93
N LEU A 335 -5.45 11.00 -7.21
CA LEU A 335 -6.85 11.30 -7.47
C LEU A 335 -7.19 12.77 -7.16
N ALA A 336 -6.75 13.30 -6.02
CA ALA A 336 -6.95 14.72 -5.71
C ALA A 336 -6.27 15.63 -6.74
N THR A 337 -5.08 15.24 -7.24
CA THR A 337 -4.41 15.96 -8.32
C THR A 337 -5.20 15.91 -9.63
N ALA A 338 -5.80 14.77 -9.97
CA ALA A 338 -6.65 14.64 -11.15
C ALA A 338 -7.94 15.47 -11.03
N VAL A 339 -8.57 15.45 -9.85
CA VAL A 339 -9.77 16.24 -9.55
C VAL A 339 -9.49 17.74 -9.68
N ASP A 340 -8.35 18.22 -9.17
CA ASP A 340 -7.93 19.62 -9.30
C ASP A 340 -7.85 20.04 -10.78
N LYS A 341 -7.21 19.22 -11.62
CA LYS A 341 -7.15 19.47 -13.08
C LYS A 341 -8.55 19.51 -13.71
N MET A 342 -9.40 18.53 -13.40
CA MET A 342 -10.78 18.49 -13.93
C MET A 342 -11.60 19.72 -13.52
N ILE A 343 -11.43 20.24 -12.30
CA ILE A 343 -12.13 21.44 -11.81
C ILE A 343 -11.64 22.71 -12.51
N GLN A 344 -10.34 22.77 -12.85
CA GLN A 344 -9.75 23.89 -13.57
C GLN A 344 -10.23 23.95 -15.04
N GLU A 345 -10.57 22.79 -15.62
CA GLU A 345 -11.04 22.64 -17.01
C GLU A 345 -12.57 22.75 -17.17
N LEU A 346 -13.35 22.57 -16.09
CA LEU A 346 -14.81 22.83 -16.03
C LEU A 346 -15.13 24.31 -16.22
#